data_AF-A0A199V3V5-F1
#
_entry.id   AF-A0A199V3V5-F1
#
_cell.length_a   1.000
_cell.length_b   1.000
_cell.length_c   1.000
_cell.angle_alpha   90.00
_cell.angle_beta   90.00
_cell.angle_gamma   90.00
#
_symmetry.space_group_name_H-M   'P 1'
#
loop_
_entity.id
_entity.type
_entity.pdbx_description
1 polymer ?
#
loop_
_entity_poly.entity_id
_entity_poly.type
_entity_poly.pdbx_seq_one_letter_code
_entity_poly.pdbx_strand_id
1 'polypeptide(L)'
;MLRRRRKHSASSSSPAAASAKKKDRSGRGSVHPKPTSASSAGRSGVGGGSSEPAPAPAPAETPPAAAKGAKRKGGARLWMRLGRAGRSEIVELDKGAIVARVGIPARDLRILGPVFSYSSNILARERAMVVNLEFIRAVVTAEEVLLLDPLSQEVLPFVDQLRQHFSMKNPVEAAEIERELPFEFQVLEIALDVVCSCLDAETAELEKAAYPVLDELTKKVSNKNLERVRCLKGDLTRLLARLQKVKDEIEHLLDDHEDMAHLYLTRKQIQNQQFEALTASGASNSIVAAGTDSAKHNPNFQSNASIITSIYVDHDVEDLDMLLEAYFMQLDGTRNKILLIREHIDDTEDYMNIQLDHRRNELIQLQLILAVISFGIALETYIASAFTMNLPCSFYHVYGLFWPFVVGSSGFSFLIFLALMGYAWWMELLSP
;
A
#
# COMPACT_ATOMS: atom_id res chain seq x y z
N MET A 1 39.41 -44.74 -30.94
CA MET A 1 40.57 -44.13 -31.64
C MET A 1 40.46 -42.60 -31.57
N LEU A 2 41.60 -41.90 -31.69
CA LEU A 2 41.87 -40.43 -31.78
C LEU A 2 40.75 -39.42 -31.42
N ARG A 3 40.88 -38.55 -30.41
CA ARG A 3 41.78 -37.35 -30.24
C ARG A 3 41.51 -36.14 -31.16
N ARG A 4 40.90 -35.09 -30.58
CA ARG A 4 41.25 -33.63 -30.61
C ARG A 4 40.06 -32.88 -29.95
N ARG A 5 40.06 -32.28 -28.76
CA ARG A 5 41.03 -31.57 -27.88
C ARG A 5 41.22 -30.06 -28.20
N ARG A 6 40.60 -29.21 -27.35
CA ARG A 6 40.90 -27.79 -27.02
C ARG A 6 40.54 -26.75 -28.11
N LYS A 7 40.22 -25.48 -27.77
CA LYS A 7 40.57 -24.68 -26.56
C LYS A 7 39.60 -23.51 -26.31
N HIS A 8 39.55 -22.99 -25.07
CA HIS A 8 38.90 -21.72 -24.69
C HIS A 8 39.70 -20.49 -25.18
N SER A 9 39.00 -19.35 -25.32
CA SER A 9 39.44 -18.05 -24.79
C SER A 9 38.29 -17.04 -24.78
N ALA A 10 38.10 -16.32 -23.67
CA ALA A 10 37.18 -15.18 -23.56
C ALA A 10 37.93 -13.86 -23.79
N SER A 11 37.23 -12.82 -24.28
CA SER A 11 37.51 -11.43 -23.89
C SER A 11 36.36 -10.48 -24.28
N SER A 12 36.24 -9.43 -23.46
CA SER A 12 35.27 -8.33 -23.52
C SER A 12 35.49 -7.36 -24.69
N SER A 13 34.42 -6.70 -25.16
CA SER A 13 34.43 -5.23 -25.34
C SER A 13 33.02 -4.66 -25.57
N SER A 14 32.75 -3.51 -24.96
CA SER A 14 31.58 -2.66 -25.21
C SER A 14 31.95 -1.56 -26.21
N PRO A 15 31.02 -1.04 -27.02
CA PRO A 15 31.17 0.26 -27.65
C PRO A 15 30.18 1.30 -27.08
N ALA A 16 30.78 2.40 -26.63
CA ALA A 16 30.16 3.62 -26.13
C ALA A 16 29.16 4.30 -27.09
N ALA A 17 28.26 5.09 -26.49
CA ALA A 17 27.47 6.10 -27.19
C ALA A 17 28.28 7.40 -27.44
N ALA A 18 28.14 8.01 -28.63
CA ALA A 18 28.52 9.41 -28.86
C ALA A 18 27.92 9.98 -30.16
N SER A 19 27.16 11.09 -30.05
CA SER A 19 26.94 12.21 -31.01
C SER A 19 25.47 12.65 -31.03
N ALA A 20 25.05 13.72 -30.35
CA ALA A 20 25.39 15.14 -30.52
C ALA A 20 24.73 15.82 -31.75
N LYS A 21 23.74 16.69 -31.48
CA LYS A 21 23.65 17.98 -32.19
C LYS A 21 22.98 19.07 -31.35
N LYS A 22 23.65 20.22 -31.28
CA LYS A 22 23.31 21.42 -30.52
C LYS A 22 23.03 22.58 -31.49
N LYS A 23 21.99 23.38 -31.24
CA LYS A 23 21.86 24.79 -31.67
C LYS A 23 20.67 25.42 -30.92
N ASP A 24 20.89 26.16 -29.83
CA ASP A 24 21.28 27.58 -29.76
C ASP A 24 20.26 28.56 -30.36
N ARG A 25 19.44 29.18 -29.49
CA ARG A 25 19.36 30.64 -29.22
C ARG A 25 18.18 30.90 -28.25
N SER A 26 18.42 31.35 -27.01
CA SER A 26 18.79 32.73 -26.63
C SER A 26 17.61 33.71 -26.63
N GLY A 27 17.19 34.18 -25.44
CA GLY A 27 16.66 35.54 -25.34
C GLY A 27 15.56 35.85 -24.31
N ARG A 28 16.00 36.15 -23.07
CA ARG A 28 15.64 37.39 -22.33
C ARG A 28 14.23 37.55 -21.71
N GLY A 29 14.19 38.06 -20.48
CA GLY A 29 13.04 38.84 -19.97
C GLY A 29 12.48 38.40 -18.62
N SER A 30 13.05 38.91 -17.51
CA SER A 30 12.40 38.91 -16.20
C SER A 30 11.41 40.07 -16.08
N VAL A 31 10.43 39.94 -15.18
CA VAL A 31 9.90 40.95 -14.22
C VAL A 31 8.37 40.89 -14.05
N HIS A 32 7.96 40.76 -12.78
CA HIS A 32 6.59 40.87 -12.26
C HIS A 32 6.09 42.34 -12.26
N PRO A 33 4.76 42.63 -12.27
CA PRO A 33 4.07 42.77 -10.98
C PRO A 33 2.55 42.41 -10.97
N LYS A 34 1.94 42.62 -9.80
CA LYS A 34 0.53 42.36 -9.41
C LYS A 34 -0.47 43.42 -9.95
N PRO A 35 -1.80 43.17 -9.84
CA PRO A 35 -2.83 43.95 -10.53
C PRO A 35 -3.35 45.18 -9.76
N THR A 36 -4.02 46.07 -10.49
CA THR A 36 -4.88 47.14 -9.95
C THR A 36 -6.26 47.15 -10.62
N SER A 37 -7.22 47.72 -9.90
CA SER A 37 -8.66 47.76 -10.19
C SER A 37 -9.07 48.71 -11.32
N ALA A 38 -10.18 48.41 -11.99
CA ALA A 38 -11.01 49.40 -12.68
C ALA A 38 -12.50 49.08 -12.49
N SER A 39 -13.32 50.12 -12.26
CA SER A 39 -14.78 50.02 -12.18
C SER A 39 -15.44 50.75 -13.35
N SER A 40 -16.57 50.24 -13.82
CA SER A 40 -17.64 51.03 -14.46
C SER A 40 -18.98 50.41 -14.05
N ALA A 41 -19.91 51.10 -13.40
CA ALA A 41 -20.60 52.36 -13.76
C ALA A 41 -21.66 52.16 -14.86
N GLY A 42 -22.89 51.89 -14.43
CA GLY A 42 -24.13 51.94 -15.20
C GLY A 42 -25.25 52.37 -14.25
N ARG A 43 -26.02 53.40 -14.60
CA ARG A 43 -26.83 54.22 -13.67
C ARG A 43 -28.24 54.46 -14.22
N SER A 44 -29.13 54.96 -13.35
CA SER A 44 -30.54 55.40 -13.58
C SER A 44 -31.59 54.27 -13.54
N GLY A 45 -32.80 54.50 -13.03
CA GLY A 45 -33.39 55.67 -12.33
C GLY A 45 -34.77 55.27 -11.75
N VAL A 46 -35.25 55.72 -10.58
CA VAL A 46 -35.73 57.06 -10.14
C VAL A 46 -37.19 56.88 -9.65
N GLY A 47 -37.55 57.52 -8.53
CA GLY A 47 -38.92 57.61 -7.97
C GLY A 47 -39.23 56.55 -6.90
N GLY A 48 -39.76 56.86 -5.71
CA GLY A 48 -40.12 58.16 -5.11
C GLY A 48 -41.49 58.10 -4.42
N GLY A 49 -41.55 58.32 -3.10
CA GLY A 49 -42.82 58.34 -2.35
C GLY A 49 -42.68 57.87 -0.89
N SER A 50 -43.31 58.57 0.06
CA SER A 50 -43.04 58.49 1.51
C SER A 50 -44.32 58.44 2.35
N SER A 51 -44.39 57.60 3.40
CA SER A 51 -45.24 57.80 4.61
C SER A 51 -45.13 56.67 5.67
N GLU A 52 -45.10 57.05 6.95
CA GLU A 52 -45.32 56.25 8.19
C GLU A 52 -46.75 56.54 8.75
N PRO A 53 -47.29 55.95 9.85
CA PRO A 53 -46.94 54.74 10.65
C PRO A 53 -48.14 53.78 10.98
N ALA A 54 -47.93 52.82 11.92
CA ALA A 54 -48.72 51.72 12.57
C ALA A 54 -50.25 51.91 12.92
N PRO A 55 -51.05 50.93 13.49
CA PRO A 55 -50.71 49.64 14.19
C PRO A 55 -51.66 48.37 14.04
N ALA A 56 -51.25 47.23 14.65
CA ALA A 56 -51.94 46.04 15.27
C ALA A 56 -53.33 45.49 14.79
N PRO A 57 -53.74 44.20 15.03
CA PRO A 57 -53.27 43.19 16.02
C PRO A 57 -53.10 41.71 15.52
N ALA A 58 -52.84 40.76 16.44
CA ALA A 58 -52.81 39.28 16.26
C ALA A 58 -54.09 38.60 16.85
N PRO A 59 -54.41 37.29 16.64
CA PRO A 59 -53.71 36.14 17.29
C PRO A 59 -53.72 34.76 16.54
N ALA A 60 -53.13 33.72 17.18
CA ALA A 60 -53.15 32.25 16.88
C ALA A 60 -52.46 31.75 15.57
N GLU A 61 -51.30 31.06 15.57
CA GLU A 61 -51.05 29.60 15.83
C GLU A 61 -51.60 28.65 14.74
N THR A 62 -50.96 27.56 14.26
CA THR A 62 -49.64 26.85 14.42
C THR A 62 -49.49 25.81 13.25
N PRO A 63 -48.44 24.94 13.06
CA PRO A 63 -47.08 24.79 13.63
C PRO A 63 -45.96 24.80 12.52
N PRO A 64 -44.91 23.93 12.43
CA PRO A 64 -43.52 24.41 12.30
C PRO A 64 -42.88 24.25 10.90
N ALA A 65 -42.01 25.18 10.51
CA ALA A 65 -41.17 25.04 9.31
C ALA A 65 -39.71 25.49 9.53
N ALA A 66 -38.79 24.55 9.27
CA ALA A 66 -37.37 24.76 8.95
C ALA A 66 -36.54 25.67 9.88
N ALA A 67 -35.98 25.08 10.95
CA ALA A 67 -34.74 25.61 11.53
C ALA A 67 -33.65 25.63 10.46
N LYS A 68 -33.07 26.82 10.20
CA LYS A 68 -32.04 27.04 9.17
C LYS A 68 -30.85 26.11 9.41
N GLY A 69 -30.41 25.42 8.35
CA GLY A 69 -29.30 24.47 8.42
C GLY A 69 -28.03 25.11 8.97
N ALA A 70 -27.66 24.73 10.20
CA ALA A 70 -26.35 25.04 10.75
C ALA A 70 -25.29 24.35 9.89
N LYS A 71 -24.42 25.15 9.27
CA LYS A 71 -23.29 24.70 8.46
C LYS A 71 -22.41 23.78 9.31
N ARG A 72 -22.48 22.45 9.09
CA ARG A 72 -21.70 21.43 9.81
C ARG A 72 -20.21 21.81 9.81
N LYS A 73 -19.71 22.37 10.91
CA LYS A 73 -18.27 22.37 11.22
C LYS A 73 -17.83 20.90 11.29
N GLY A 74 -16.61 20.62 10.86
CA GLY A 74 -16.07 19.25 10.81
C GLY A 74 -16.26 18.55 12.17
N GLY A 75 -17.10 17.51 12.17
CA GLY A 75 -17.72 17.00 13.40
C GLY A 75 -16.74 16.42 14.41
N ALA A 76 -17.18 16.40 15.67
CA ALA A 76 -16.59 15.55 16.69
C ALA A 76 -16.57 14.09 16.21
N ARG A 77 -15.58 13.34 16.67
CA ARG A 77 -15.41 11.92 16.40
C ARG A 77 -15.48 11.13 17.69
N LEU A 78 -15.71 9.84 17.59
CA LEU A 78 -15.70 8.94 18.73
C LEU A 78 -14.26 8.59 19.08
N TRP A 79 -13.87 8.78 20.34
CA TRP A 79 -12.57 8.36 20.85
C TRP A 79 -12.76 7.47 22.08
N MET A 80 -11.91 6.47 22.24
CA MET A 80 -11.70 5.82 23.52
C MET A 80 -10.49 6.46 24.19
N ARG A 81 -10.67 6.88 25.45
CA ARG A 81 -9.58 7.24 26.33
C ARG A 81 -9.29 6.07 27.26
N LEU A 82 -8.01 5.78 27.47
CA LEU A 82 -7.54 4.82 28.47
C LEU A 82 -6.36 5.45 29.21
N GLY A 83 -6.48 5.61 30.53
CA GLY A 83 -5.38 6.07 31.38
C GLY A 83 -4.56 4.91 31.93
N ARG A 84 -3.32 5.19 32.36
CA ARG A 84 -2.38 4.23 32.99
C ARG A 84 -2.98 3.41 34.15
N ALA A 85 -4.01 3.94 34.83
CA ALA A 85 -4.75 3.27 35.89
C ALA A 85 -5.92 2.38 35.40
N GLY A 86 -5.90 1.89 34.15
CA GLY A 86 -6.91 0.99 33.59
C GLY A 86 -8.28 1.60 33.31
N ARG A 87 -8.52 2.87 33.66
CA ARG A 87 -9.80 3.55 33.45
C ARG A 87 -10.02 3.85 31.97
N SER A 88 -10.96 3.12 31.36
CA SER A 88 -11.44 3.31 29.99
C SER A 88 -12.74 4.12 29.96
N GLU A 89 -12.82 5.13 29.09
CA GLU A 89 -14.05 5.87 28.78
C GLU A 89 -14.16 6.13 27.28
N ILE A 90 -15.40 6.27 26.78
CA ILE A 90 -15.67 6.64 25.39
C ILE A 90 -16.19 8.08 25.38
N VAL A 91 -15.59 8.95 24.57
CA VAL A 91 -15.84 10.39 24.55
C VAL A 91 -15.92 10.89 23.11
N GLU A 92 -16.88 11.76 22.82
CA GLU A 92 -16.88 12.51 21.56
C GLU A 92 -15.96 13.74 21.68
N LEU A 93 -14.89 13.78 20.88
CA LEU A 93 -13.92 14.87 20.88
C LEU A 93 -13.81 15.49 19.48
N ASP A 94 -13.77 16.81 19.43
CA ASP A 94 -13.41 17.55 18.22
C ASP A 94 -11.88 17.71 18.12
N LYS A 95 -11.40 18.14 16.94
CA LYS A 95 -9.97 18.34 16.71
C LYS A 95 -9.37 19.44 17.60
N GLY A 96 -10.17 20.45 17.97
CA GLY A 96 -9.73 21.54 18.85
C GLY A 96 -9.46 21.05 20.27
N ALA A 97 -10.37 20.26 20.85
CA ALA A 97 -10.22 19.70 22.18
C ALA A 97 -8.95 18.82 22.31
N ILE A 98 -8.65 17.99 21.32
CA ILE A 98 -7.47 17.11 21.34
C ILE A 98 -6.18 17.93 21.27
N VAL A 99 -6.12 18.91 20.36
CA VAL A 99 -4.98 19.83 20.24
C VAL A 99 -4.75 20.61 21.54
N ALA A 100 -5.82 21.11 22.18
CA ALA A 100 -5.73 21.84 23.43
C ALA A 100 -5.35 20.95 24.63
N ARG A 101 -5.81 19.69 24.64
CA ARG A 101 -5.55 18.72 25.73
C ARG A 101 -4.14 18.15 25.70
N VAL A 102 -3.67 17.77 24.51
CA VAL A 102 -2.40 17.05 24.32
C VAL A 102 -1.25 17.99 23.99
N GLY A 103 -1.54 19.18 23.45
CA GLY A 103 -0.52 20.18 23.06
C GLY A 103 0.15 19.93 21.72
N ILE A 104 -0.37 19.01 20.89
CA ILE A 104 0.18 18.73 19.55
C ILE A 104 -0.32 19.70 18.47
N PRO A 105 0.51 20.06 17.47
CA PRO A 105 0.09 20.84 16.32
C PRO A 105 -1.09 20.21 15.55
N ALA A 106 -2.09 21.02 15.19
CA ALA A 106 -3.27 20.59 14.43
C ALA A 106 -2.96 20.01 13.02
N ARG A 107 -1.72 20.14 12.55
CA ARG A 107 -1.19 19.48 11.34
C ARG A 107 -1.06 17.97 11.55
N ASP A 108 -0.54 17.56 12.71
CA ASP A 108 -0.13 16.17 12.93
C ASP A 108 -1.38 15.29 13.15
N LEU A 109 -2.43 15.84 13.77
CA LEU A 109 -3.78 15.26 13.82
C LEU A 109 -4.50 15.15 12.44
N ARG A 110 -3.87 15.59 11.33
CA ARG A 110 -4.38 15.29 9.98
C ARG A 110 -4.04 13.87 9.54
N ILE A 111 -2.99 13.27 10.10
CA ILE A 111 -2.48 11.94 9.75
C ILE A 111 -3.46 10.87 10.25
N LEU A 112 -4.16 11.12 11.37
CA LEU A 112 -5.33 10.33 11.80
C LEU A 112 -6.62 10.64 10.98
N GLY A 113 -6.49 11.35 9.87
CA GLY A 113 -7.59 11.75 8.99
C GLY A 113 -7.89 10.70 7.90
N PRO A 114 -9.10 10.73 7.30
CA PRO A 114 -9.53 9.75 6.31
C PRO A 114 -8.72 9.80 5.00
N VAL A 115 -7.94 10.85 4.78
CA VAL A 115 -7.03 11.01 3.64
C VAL A 115 -5.76 10.16 3.81
N PHE A 116 -5.38 9.85 5.05
CA PHE A 116 -4.15 9.14 5.43
C PHE A 116 -4.45 7.76 6.05
N SER A 117 -5.67 7.25 5.84
CA SER A 117 -6.12 5.93 6.31
C SER A 117 -5.40 4.72 5.68
N TYR A 118 -4.42 4.96 4.80
CA TYR A 118 -3.67 3.95 4.07
C TYR A 118 -2.14 4.12 4.18
N SER A 119 -1.67 4.98 5.09
CA SER A 119 -0.26 5.18 5.41
C SER A 119 0.01 4.76 6.84
N SER A 120 1.12 4.07 7.10
CA SER A 120 1.65 3.91 8.45
C SER A 120 2.51 5.14 8.80
N ASN A 121 2.45 5.63 10.03
CA ASN A 121 3.33 6.68 10.55
C ASN A 121 3.32 6.76 12.09
N ILE A 122 4.49 7.01 12.70
CA ILE A 122 4.70 7.19 14.15
C ILE A 122 5.42 8.52 14.36
N LEU A 123 4.69 9.58 14.77
CA LEU A 123 5.31 10.89 15.00
C LEU A 123 5.61 11.11 16.48
N ALA A 124 6.89 11.28 16.79
CA ALA A 124 7.32 11.85 18.05
C ALA A 124 6.99 13.35 18.15
N ARG A 125 6.45 13.80 19.29
CA ARG A 125 6.25 15.20 19.67
C ARG A 125 6.57 15.39 21.14
N GLU A 126 6.74 16.64 21.55
CA GLU A 126 7.20 17.04 22.89
C GLU A 126 6.48 16.35 24.06
N ARG A 127 5.16 16.14 23.94
CA ARG A 127 4.30 15.58 24.99
C ARG A 127 3.45 14.38 24.54
N ALA A 128 3.64 13.91 23.30
CA ALA A 128 2.80 12.87 22.72
C ALA A 128 3.45 12.16 21.54
N MET A 129 3.05 10.93 21.32
CA MET A 129 3.32 10.14 20.13
C MET A 129 2.01 10.00 19.34
N VAL A 130 2.02 10.34 18.05
CA VAL A 130 0.87 10.15 17.16
C VAL A 130 1.09 8.89 16.34
N VAL A 131 0.29 7.87 16.60
CA VAL A 131 0.41 6.53 15.99
C VAL A 131 -0.70 6.34 14.96
N ASN A 132 -0.32 6.05 13.73
CA ASN A 132 -1.19 5.61 12.64
C ASN A 132 -0.59 4.32 12.08
N LEU A 133 -1.07 3.14 12.51
CA LEU A 133 -0.53 1.85 12.09
C LEU A 133 -1.69 1.02 11.53
N GLU A 134 -1.73 0.86 10.21
CA GLU A 134 -2.81 0.19 9.48
C GLU A 134 -4.21 0.73 9.87
N PHE A 135 -4.96 0.01 10.71
CA PHE A 135 -6.28 0.36 11.21
C PHE A 135 -6.24 1.10 12.56
N ILE A 136 -5.13 1.03 13.31
CA ILE A 136 -4.96 1.66 14.63
C ILE A 136 -4.60 3.14 14.45
N ARG A 137 -5.37 4.02 15.08
CA ARG A 137 -5.17 5.48 15.04
C ARG A 137 -5.23 6.06 16.45
N ALA A 138 -4.08 6.31 17.05
CA ALA A 138 -3.98 6.72 18.44
C ALA A 138 -3.14 7.99 18.62
N VAL A 139 -3.42 8.72 19.69
CA VAL A 139 -2.52 9.71 20.26
C VAL A 139 -2.16 9.23 21.66
N VAL A 140 -0.90 8.87 21.86
CA VAL A 140 -0.36 8.32 23.11
C VAL A 140 0.34 9.45 23.85
N THR A 141 0.11 9.54 25.16
CA THR A 141 0.85 10.39 26.10
C THR A 141 1.43 9.52 27.20
N ALA A 142 2.27 10.07 28.08
CA ALA A 142 2.82 9.33 29.23
C ALA A 142 1.78 8.87 30.27
N GLU A 143 0.56 9.42 30.25
CA GLU A 143 -0.50 9.10 31.24
C GLU A 143 -1.76 8.45 30.63
N GLU A 144 -2.06 8.74 29.36
CA GLU A 144 -3.26 8.26 28.67
C GLU A 144 -3.08 8.10 27.16
N VAL A 145 -3.79 7.13 26.58
CA VAL A 145 -3.97 6.96 25.14
C VAL A 145 -5.38 7.38 24.70
N LEU A 146 -5.45 8.12 23.60
CA LEU A 146 -6.68 8.50 22.88
C LEU A 146 -6.73 7.74 21.56
N LEU A 147 -7.55 6.70 21.48
CA LEU A 147 -7.78 5.87 20.30
C LEU A 147 -9.00 6.37 19.52
N LEU A 148 -8.84 6.61 18.22
CA LEU A 148 -9.90 7.05 17.32
C LEU A 148 -10.78 5.87 16.85
N ASP A 149 -12.09 6.12 16.75
CA ASP A 149 -13.10 5.20 16.20
C ASP A 149 -13.05 3.78 16.82
N PRO A 150 -13.08 3.65 18.17
CA PRO A 150 -12.80 2.40 18.91
C PRO A 150 -13.87 1.30 18.75
N LEU A 151 -14.93 1.54 17.98
CA LEU A 151 -16.00 0.58 17.69
C LEU A 151 -15.83 -0.08 16.31
N SER A 152 -14.77 0.25 15.58
CA SER A 152 -14.44 -0.42 14.31
C SER A 152 -14.02 -1.86 14.55
N GLN A 153 -14.56 -2.82 13.78
CA GLN A 153 -14.31 -4.26 13.96
C GLN A 153 -12.82 -4.63 13.93
N GLU A 154 -12.04 -3.98 13.05
CA GLU A 154 -10.59 -4.18 12.93
C GLU A 154 -9.82 -3.69 14.18
N VAL A 155 -10.36 -2.71 14.91
CA VAL A 155 -9.74 -2.06 16.07
C VAL A 155 -10.09 -2.76 17.39
N LEU A 156 -11.14 -3.59 17.43
CA LEU A 156 -11.58 -4.29 18.65
C LEU A 156 -10.50 -5.15 19.31
N PRO A 157 -9.67 -5.95 18.60
CA PRO A 157 -8.60 -6.73 19.24
C PRO A 157 -7.61 -5.86 20.02
N PHE A 158 -7.27 -4.68 19.49
CA PHE A 158 -6.41 -3.70 20.17
C PHE A 158 -7.09 -3.08 21.40
N VAL A 159 -8.39 -2.76 21.32
CA VAL A 159 -9.17 -2.27 22.45
C VAL A 159 -9.23 -3.30 23.59
N ASP A 160 -9.42 -4.57 23.26
CA ASP A 160 -9.58 -5.64 24.24
C ASP A 160 -8.23 -6.03 24.86
N GLN A 161 -7.14 -6.13 24.07
CA GLN A 161 -5.78 -6.32 24.62
C GLN A 161 -5.38 -5.16 25.55
N LEU A 162 -5.58 -3.89 25.13
CA LEU A 162 -5.30 -2.73 25.98
C LEU A 162 -6.08 -2.80 27.31
N ARG A 163 -7.37 -3.09 27.27
CA ARG A 163 -8.20 -3.22 28.48
C ARG A 163 -7.73 -4.36 29.37
N GLN A 164 -7.41 -5.51 28.81
CA GLN A 164 -6.91 -6.67 29.56
C GLN A 164 -5.57 -6.35 30.22
N HIS A 165 -4.61 -5.81 29.47
CA HIS A 165 -3.27 -5.47 29.96
C HIS A 165 -3.33 -4.46 31.13
N PHE A 166 -4.08 -3.37 30.97
CA PHE A 166 -4.16 -2.33 32.01
C PHE A 166 -5.20 -2.60 33.11
N SER A 167 -6.07 -3.60 32.98
CA SER A 167 -7.01 -4.02 34.04
C SER A 167 -6.48 -5.15 34.93
N MET A 168 -5.46 -5.90 34.50
CA MET A 168 -4.90 -7.02 35.28
C MET A 168 -3.78 -6.62 36.25
N LYS A 169 -3.31 -5.36 36.23
CA LYS A 169 -2.33 -4.84 37.21
C LYS A 169 -2.92 -4.71 38.61
N ASN A 170 -2.94 -5.83 39.33
CA ASN A 170 -3.31 -5.89 40.75
C ASN A 170 -2.26 -5.15 41.61
N PRO A 171 -2.67 -4.37 42.63
CA PRO A 171 -1.75 -3.56 43.44
C PRO A 171 -0.82 -4.36 44.38
N VAL A 172 -0.76 -5.70 44.25
CA VAL A 172 0.03 -6.60 45.10
C VAL A 172 1.37 -6.99 44.44
N GLU A 173 1.46 -6.97 43.12
CA GLU A 173 2.68 -7.32 42.34
C GLU A 173 3.58 -6.10 42.08
N ALA A 174 3.34 -4.99 42.79
CA ALA A 174 4.01 -3.72 42.57
C ALA A 174 5.52 -3.68 42.91
N ALA A 175 6.09 -4.80 43.37
CA ALA A 175 7.48 -4.92 43.79
C ALA A 175 8.44 -5.40 42.68
N GLU A 176 7.94 -5.88 41.54
CA GLU A 176 8.76 -6.27 40.38
C GLU A 176 8.81 -5.19 39.28
N ILE A 177 8.18 -4.03 39.53
CA ILE A 177 7.92 -2.96 38.55
C ILE A 177 9.19 -2.25 38.01
N GLU A 178 10.38 -2.48 38.59
CA GLU A 178 11.65 -1.90 38.12
C GLU A 178 12.10 -2.39 36.71
N ARG A 179 11.31 -3.26 36.05
CA ARG A 179 11.55 -3.75 34.68
C ARG A 179 10.37 -3.57 33.71
N GLU A 180 9.30 -2.88 34.10
CA GLU A 180 8.20 -2.62 33.17
C GLU A 180 8.54 -1.49 32.19
N LEU A 181 8.34 -1.73 30.89
CA LEU A 181 8.40 -0.70 29.86
C LEU A 181 7.52 0.52 30.22
N PRO A 182 7.93 1.77 29.92
CA PRO A 182 7.08 2.96 30.01
C PRO A 182 5.68 2.79 29.38
N PHE A 183 4.69 3.53 29.89
CA PHE A 183 3.29 3.41 29.45
C PHE A 183 3.13 3.61 27.94
N GLU A 184 3.86 4.56 27.36
CA GLU A 184 3.87 4.84 25.94
C GLU A 184 4.36 3.66 25.09
N PHE A 185 5.32 2.86 25.59
CA PHE A 185 5.86 1.70 24.89
C PHE A 185 5.02 0.45 25.12
N GLN A 186 4.41 0.26 26.29
CA GLN A 186 3.38 -0.76 26.49
C GLN A 186 2.22 -0.59 25.50
N VAL A 187 1.80 0.66 25.24
CA VAL A 187 0.75 0.94 24.23
C VAL A 187 1.25 0.73 22.80
N LEU A 188 2.52 1.00 22.51
CA LEU A 188 3.13 0.78 21.18
C LEU A 188 3.33 -0.71 20.89
N GLU A 189 3.84 -1.47 21.84
CA GLU A 189 3.99 -2.94 21.81
C GLU A 189 2.66 -3.61 21.49
N ILE A 190 1.60 -3.29 22.25
CA ILE A 190 0.25 -3.81 22.02
C ILE A 190 -0.30 -3.40 20.63
N ALA A 191 0.07 -2.23 20.12
CA ALA A 191 -0.34 -1.80 18.78
C ALA A 191 0.40 -2.58 17.68
N LEU A 192 1.70 -2.81 17.86
CA LEU A 192 2.55 -3.57 16.95
C LEU A 192 2.16 -5.06 16.96
N ASP A 193 1.96 -5.68 18.12
CA ASP A 193 1.49 -7.07 18.26
C ASP A 193 0.21 -7.32 17.47
N VAL A 194 -0.81 -6.48 17.66
CA VAL A 194 -2.09 -6.63 16.98
C VAL A 194 -1.98 -6.41 15.47
N VAL A 195 -1.17 -5.46 15.02
CA VAL A 195 -0.94 -5.21 13.58
C VAL A 195 -0.16 -6.36 12.93
N CYS A 196 0.94 -6.80 13.54
CA CYS A 196 1.75 -7.92 13.07
C CYS A 196 0.94 -9.22 13.04
N SER A 197 0.24 -9.54 14.14
CA SER A 197 -0.66 -10.71 14.22
C SER A 197 -1.77 -10.68 13.17
N CYS A 198 -2.30 -9.50 12.83
CA CYS A 198 -3.30 -9.33 11.77
C CYS A 198 -2.70 -9.60 10.38
N LEU A 199 -1.54 -9.02 10.07
CA LEU A 199 -0.82 -9.25 8.81
C LEU A 199 -0.38 -10.72 8.66
N ASP A 200 0.05 -11.37 9.74
CA ASP A 200 0.38 -12.81 9.78
C ASP A 200 -0.84 -13.69 9.53
N ALA A 201 -1.98 -13.37 10.16
CA ALA A 201 -3.24 -14.08 9.95
C ALA A 201 -3.73 -13.94 8.50
N GLU A 202 -3.73 -12.73 7.93
CA GLU A 202 -4.06 -12.51 6.52
C GLU A 202 -3.11 -13.28 5.58
N THR A 203 -1.81 -13.30 5.89
CA THR A 203 -0.81 -14.07 5.12
C THR A 203 -1.12 -15.57 5.16
N ALA A 204 -1.43 -16.11 6.34
CA ALA A 204 -1.75 -17.53 6.52
C ALA A 204 -3.07 -17.94 5.85
N GLU A 205 -4.08 -17.07 5.80
CA GLU A 205 -5.32 -17.35 5.07
C GLU A 205 -5.12 -17.29 3.54
N LEU A 206 -4.34 -16.33 3.03
CA LEU A 206 -3.98 -16.30 1.60
C LEU A 206 -3.12 -17.51 1.18
N GLU A 207 -2.19 -17.95 2.03
CA GLU A 207 -1.41 -19.19 1.85
C GLU A 207 -2.32 -20.41 1.70
N LYS A 208 -3.25 -20.61 2.65
CA LYS A 208 -4.25 -21.70 2.61
C LYS A 208 -5.14 -21.62 1.37
N ALA A 209 -5.49 -20.40 0.93
CA ALA A 209 -6.29 -20.18 -0.26
C ALA A 209 -5.52 -20.41 -1.57
N ALA A 210 -4.19 -20.25 -1.57
CA ALA A 210 -3.36 -20.41 -2.76
C ALA A 210 -3.31 -21.86 -3.25
N TYR A 211 -2.95 -22.81 -2.38
CA TYR A 211 -2.79 -24.22 -2.75
C TYR A 211 -3.98 -24.83 -3.54
N PRO A 212 -5.25 -24.71 -3.12
CA PRO A 212 -6.37 -25.27 -3.88
C PRO A 212 -6.61 -24.55 -5.22
N VAL A 213 -6.28 -23.26 -5.32
CA VAL A 213 -6.41 -22.51 -6.59
C VAL A 213 -5.34 -22.94 -7.60
N LEU A 214 -4.11 -23.18 -7.13
CA LEU A 214 -3.01 -23.67 -7.98
C LEU A 214 -3.21 -25.12 -8.42
N ASP A 215 -3.71 -25.99 -7.54
CA ASP A 215 -4.08 -27.37 -7.89
C ASP A 215 -5.27 -27.42 -8.88
N GLU A 216 -6.29 -26.58 -8.70
CA GLU A 216 -7.42 -26.47 -9.63
C GLU A 216 -6.96 -25.94 -11.02
N LEU A 217 -6.04 -24.97 -11.05
CA LEU A 217 -5.44 -24.48 -12.29
C LEU A 217 -4.64 -25.59 -12.99
N THR A 218 -3.80 -26.31 -12.25
CA THR A 218 -2.93 -27.40 -12.77
C THR A 218 -3.77 -28.53 -13.39
N LYS A 219 -4.91 -28.86 -12.78
CA LYS A 219 -5.85 -29.86 -13.32
C LYS A 219 -6.62 -29.35 -14.54
N LYS A 220 -6.95 -28.06 -14.59
CA LYS A 220 -7.73 -27.46 -15.68
C LYS A 220 -7.46 -25.97 -15.82
N VAL A 221 -6.83 -25.59 -16.93
CA VAL A 221 -6.87 -24.19 -17.37
C VAL A 221 -8.30 -23.80 -17.71
N SER A 222 -8.78 -22.74 -17.06
CA SER A 222 -9.99 -22.05 -17.43
C SER A 222 -9.86 -20.57 -17.08
N ASN A 223 -10.58 -19.69 -17.79
CA ASN A 223 -10.60 -18.26 -17.49
C ASN A 223 -10.95 -17.99 -16.02
N LYS A 224 -11.88 -18.76 -15.44
CA LYS A 224 -12.24 -18.65 -14.02
C LYS A 224 -11.07 -18.95 -13.08
N ASN A 225 -10.25 -19.94 -13.39
CA ASN A 225 -9.11 -20.32 -12.53
C ASN A 225 -7.98 -19.29 -12.63
N LEU A 226 -7.71 -18.80 -13.85
CA LEU A 226 -6.77 -17.69 -14.08
C LEU A 226 -7.24 -16.38 -13.40
N GLU A 227 -8.55 -16.11 -13.40
CA GLU A 227 -9.12 -14.96 -12.68
C GLU A 227 -8.99 -15.11 -11.16
N ARG A 228 -9.19 -16.32 -10.60
CA ARG A 228 -8.90 -16.61 -9.18
C ARG A 228 -7.43 -16.40 -8.82
N VAL A 229 -6.50 -16.88 -9.66
CA VAL A 229 -5.05 -16.62 -9.47
C VAL A 229 -4.74 -15.13 -9.54
N ARG A 230 -5.34 -14.39 -10.48
CA ARG A 230 -5.16 -12.94 -10.61
C ARG A 230 -5.70 -12.17 -9.40
N CYS A 231 -6.84 -12.58 -8.85
CA CYS A 231 -7.36 -12.03 -7.58
C CYS A 231 -6.37 -12.29 -6.43
N LEU A 232 -5.97 -13.55 -6.23
CA LEU A 232 -5.01 -13.97 -5.20
C LEU A 232 -3.69 -13.19 -5.27
N LYS A 233 -3.13 -13.02 -6.48
CA LYS A 233 -1.91 -12.23 -6.75
C LYS A 233 -2.12 -10.74 -6.46
N GLY A 234 -3.32 -10.21 -6.73
CA GLY A 234 -3.72 -8.86 -6.35
C GLY A 234 -3.80 -8.66 -4.84
N ASP A 235 -4.41 -9.60 -4.13
CA ASP A 235 -4.56 -9.57 -2.67
C ASP A 235 -3.20 -9.71 -1.96
N LEU A 236 -2.34 -10.64 -2.39
CA LEU A 236 -0.95 -10.75 -1.91
C LEU A 236 -0.14 -9.48 -2.18
N THR A 237 -0.30 -8.85 -3.36
CA THR A 237 0.38 -7.58 -3.68
C THR A 237 -0.12 -6.45 -2.79
N ARG A 238 -1.41 -6.40 -2.47
CA ARG A 238 -2.00 -5.42 -1.55
C ARG A 238 -1.54 -5.65 -0.11
N LEU A 239 -1.45 -6.89 0.35
CA LEU A 239 -0.96 -7.25 1.69
C LEU A 239 0.53 -6.91 1.84
N LEU A 240 1.35 -7.27 0.85
CA LEU A 240 2.77 -6.89 0.80
C LEU A 240 2.96 -5.36 0.89
N ALA A 241 2.14 -4.59 0.16
CA ALA A 241 2.19 -3.13 0.19
C ALA A 241 1.61 -2.48 1.47
N ARG A 242 0.93 -3.25 2.33
CA ARG A 242 0.48 -2.83 3.67
C ARG A 242 1.59 -3.09 4.68
N LEU A 243 2.03 -4.35 4.77
CA LEU A 243 3.17 -4.78 5.57
C LEU A 243 4.38 -3.88 5.34
N GLN A 244 4.73 -3.61 4.07
CA GLN A 244 5.92 -2.83 3.77
C GLN A 244 5.87 -1.41 4.37
N LYS A 245 4.70 -0.77 4.48
CA LYS A 245 4.60 0.56 5.10
C LYS A 245 4.83 0.52 6.61
N VAL A 246 4.36 -0.53 7.28
CA VAL A 246 4.64 -0.73 8.71
C VAL A 246 6.14 -0.99 8.90
N LYS A 247 6.74 -1.82 8.04
CA LYS A 247 8.18 -2.07 8.05
C LYS A 247 8.99 -0.80 7.78
N ASP A 248 8.69 -0.06 6.70
CA ASP A 248 9.38 1.18 6.30
C ASP A 248 9.38 2.22 7.44
N GLU A 249 8.27 2.33 8.20
CA GLU A 249 8.16 3.26 9.32
C GLU A 249 8.99 2.83 10.53
N ILE A 250 9.06 1.52 10.81
CA ILE A 250 9.91 0.98 11.89
C ILE A 250 11.40 1.08 11.49
N GLU A 251 11.75 0.79 10.23
CA GLU A 251 13.08 0.97 9.65
C GLU A 251 13.54 2.43 9.81
N HIS A 252 12.66 3.38 9.48
CA HIS A 252 12.95 4.82 9.62
C HIS A 252 13.18 5.25 11.08
N LEU A 253 12.45 4.68 12.05
CA LEU A 253 12.71 4.95 13.46
C LEU A 253 14.04 4.34 13.92
N LEU A 254 14.31 3.08 13.59
CA LEU A 254 15.55 2.38 13.94
C LEU A 254 16.80 3.10 13.38
N ASP A 255 16.68 3.68 12.17
CA ASP A 255 17.74 4.48 11.53
C ASP A 255 18.05 5.82 12.25
N ASP A 256 17.12 6.37 13.06
CA ASP A 256 17.26 7.69 13.71
C ASP A 256 17.02 7.65 15.23
N HIS A 257 18.13 7.53 15.97
CA HIS A 257 18.13 7.55 17.43
C HIS A 257 17.61 8.87 18.04
N GLU A 258 17.63 10.02 17.33
CA GLU A 258 17.07 11.28 17.84
C GLU A 258 15.55 11.22 17.87
N ASP A 259 14.93 10.71 16.79
CA ASP A 259 13.47 10.51 16.74
C ASP A 259 13.01 9.39 17.69
N MET A 260 13.79 8.32 17.88
CA MET A 260 13.53 7.34 18.95
C MET A 260 13.61 7.95 20.36
N ALA A 261 14.66 8.72 20.67
CA ALA A 261 14.77 9.44 21.95
C ALA A 261 13.59 10.41 22.16
N HIS A 262 13.04 10.98 21.08
CA HIS A 262 11.87 11.83 21.18
C HIS A 262 10.57 11.09 21.60
N LEU A 263 10.49 9.75 21.48
CA LEU A 263 9.36 8.93 21.90
C LEU A 263 9.32 8.63 23.41
N TYR A 264 10.37 8.93 24.18
CA TYR A 264 10.44 8.72 25.64
C TYR A 264 9.61 9.78 26.43
N LEU A 265 8.29 9.72 26.30
CA LEU A 265 7.35 10.73 26.83
C LEU A 265 7.33 10.80 28.36
N THR A 266 7.32 9.66 29.05
CA THR A 266 7.34 9.56 30.52
C THR A 266 8.59 10.23 31.08
N ARG A 267 9.74 10.01 30.42
CA ARG A 267 11.02 10.63 30.81
C ARG A 267 10.99 12.15 30.66
N LYS A 268 10.56 12.65 29.50
CA LYS A 268 10.40 14.09 29.24
C LYS A 268 9.43 14.74 30.22
N GLN A 269 8.34 14.06 30.58
CA GLN A 269 7.39 14.57 31.57
C GLN A 269 8.04 14.74 32.95
N ILE A 270 8.79 13.74 33.43
CA ILE A 270 9.49 13.80 34.73
C ILE A 270 10.51 14.95 34.73
N GLN A 271 11.30 15.09 33.65
CA GLN A 271 12.30 16.16 33.52
C GLN A 271 11.67 17.56 33.54
N ASN A 272 10.57 17.76 32.82
CA ASN A 272 9.83 19.02 32.81
C ASN A 272 9.23 19.34 34.19
N GLN A 273 8.64 18.36 34.89
CA GLN A 273 8.13 18.54 36.25
C GLN A 273 9.23 18.92 37.26
N GLN A 274 10.42 18.31 37.15
CA GLN A 274 11.56 18.68 37.99
C GLN A 274 12.01 20.12 37.73
N PHE A 275 12.12 20.52 36.45
CA PHE A 275 12.49 21.88 36.06
C PHE A 275 11.47 22.93 36.57
N GLU A 276 10.17 22.65 36.47
CA GLU A 276 9.10 23.48 37.04
C GLU A 276 9.21 23.59 38.56
N ALA A 277 9.51 22.49 39.28
CA ALA A 277 9.71 22.52 40.73
C ALA A 277 10.95 23.35 41.16
N LEU A 278 12.07 23.20 40.44
CA LEU A 278 13.29 23.99 40.67
C LEU A 278 13.08 25.48 40.43
N THR A 279 12.36 25.85 39.37
CA THR A 279 12.06 27.26 39.05
C THR A 279 11.02 27.87 40.01
N ALA A 280 10.00 27.13 40.43
CA ALA A 280 9.04 27.56 41.45
C ALA A 280 9.69 27.76 42.84
N SER A 281 10.65 26.90 43.20
CA SER A 281 11.44 27.04 44.43
C SER A 281 12.35 28.27 44.40
N GLY A 282 12.97 28.55 43.24
CA GLY A 282 13.77 29.76 43.02
C GLY A 282 12.97 31.07 43.19
N ALA A 283 11.73 31.10 42.70
CA ALA A 283 10.84 32.27 42.84
C ALA A 283 10.37 32.50 44.30
N SER A 284 10.21 31.43 45.08
CA SER A 284 9.72 31.50 46.46
C SER A 284 10.72 32.10 47.45
N ASN A 285 12.02 32.08 47.11
CA ASN A 285 13.09 32.61 47.97
C ASN A 285 13.45 34.08 47.68
N SER A 286 12.78 34.77 46.74
CA SER A 286 13.04 36.18 46.42
C SER A 286 12.07 37.15 47.13
N ILE A 287 11.93 37.03 48.45
CA ILE A 287 11.31 38.10 49.26
C ILE A 287 12.35 39.21 49.45
N VAL A 288 12.02 40.39 48.93
CA VAL A 288 12.91 41.55 48.77
C VAL A 288 13.45 42.08 50.10
N ALA A 289 14.77 42.27 50.17
CA ALA A 289 15.38 43.37 50.91
C ALA A 289 16.06 44.29 49.89
N ALA A 290 15.58 45.52 49.76
CA ALA A 290 16.08 46.46 48.76
C ALA A 290 17.38 47.13 49.24
N GLY A 291 18.43 47.03 48.42
CA GLY A 291 19.73 47.68 48.68
C GLY A 291 20.64 47.52 47.47
N THR A 292 21.06 48.65 46.90
CA THR A 292 21.97 48.76 45.76
C THR A 292 23.28 48.00 45.97
N ASP A 293 23.64 47.06 45.08
CA ASP A 293 24.81 47.22 44.18
C ASP A 293 25.14 45.97 43.33
N SER A 294 25.56 46.21 42.09
CA SER A 294 26.46 45.40 41.24
C SER A 294 26.56 43.87 41.50
N ALA A 295 25.62 43.09 40.98
CA ALA A 295 25.75 41.62 40.89
C ALA A 295 25.98 41.16 39.44
N LYS A 296 27.07 40.43 39.20
CA LYS A 296 27.46 39.92 37.88
C LYS A 296 26.49 38.86 37.37
N HIS A 297 26.12 38.95 36.09
CA HIS A 297 25.43 37.90 35.35
C HIS A 297 26.27 36.60 35.40
N ASN A 298 25.77 35.56 36.08
CA ASN A 298 26.47 34.28 36.23
C ASN A 298 25.84 33.20 35.32
N PRO A 299 26.42 32.90 34.14
CA PRO A 299 25.85 31.94 33.20
C PRO A 299 25.99 30.46 33.63
N ASN A 300 26.71 30.19 34.73
CA ASN A 300 27.15 28.82 35.06
C ASN A 300 26.07 27.89 35.61
N PHE A 301 24.86 28.37 35.94
CA PHE A 301 23.78 27.48 36.38
C PHE A 301 23.13 26.72 35.23
N GLN A 302 23.04 27.32 34.04
CA GLN A 302 22.35 26.73 32.89
C GLN A 302 23.20 25.64 32.20
N SER A 303 24.52 25.82 32.18
CA SER A 303 25.48 24.88 31.57
C SER A 303 25.46 23.49 32.24
N ASN A 304 25.34 23.44 33.57
CA ASN A 304 25.32 22.18 34.31
C ASN A 304 24.04 21.37 34.04
N ALA A 305 22.90 22.03 33.82
CA ALA A 305 21.66 21.37 33.44
C ALA A 305 21.74 20.76 32.03
N SER A 306 22.34 21.47 31.06
CA SER A 306 22.55 20.92 29.71
C SER A 306 23.53 19.75 29.68
N ILE A 307 24.61 19.80 30.49
CA ILE A 307 25.63 18.74 30.52
C ILE A 307 25.10 17.47 31.19
N ILE A 308 24.31 17.58 32.27
CA ILE A 308 23.64 16.41 32.87
C ILE A 308 22.60 15.82 31.91
N THR A 309 21.91 16.67 31.14
CA THR A 309 20.94 16.20 30.14
C THR A 309 21.63 15.42 29.00
N SER A 310 22.77 15.88 28.47
CA SER A 310 23.45 15.18 27.36
C SER A 310 24.06 13.83 27.74
N ILE A 311 24.42 13.62 29.02
CA ILE A 311 25.05 12.37 29.48
C ILE A 311 24.05 11.21 29.63
N TYR A 312 22.75 11.52 29.70
CA TYR A 312 21.66 10.55 29.86
C TYR A 312 20.82 10.33 28.59
N VAL A 313 21.24 10.82 27.42
CA VAL A 313 20.47 10.60 26.17
C VAL A 313 21.04 9.47 25.32
N ASP A 314 22.35 9.26 25.39
CA ASP A 314 23.12 8.40 24.46
C ASP A 314 23.06 6.89 24.76
N HIS A 315 22.44 6.49 25.88
CA HIS A 315 22.50 5.10 26.39
C HIS A 315 21.16 4.48 26.78
N ASP A 316 20.05 5.20 26.59
CA ASP A 316 18.73 4.86 27.16
C ASP A 316 17.66 4.53 26.11
N VAL A 317 18.01 4.43 24.81
CA VAL A 317 17.10 3.99 23.74
C VAL A 317 17.08 2.47 23.53
N GLU A 318 17.97 1.72 24.20
CA GLU A 318 18.21 0.28 23.99
C GLU A 318 16.95 -0.60 24.20
N ASP A 319 16.09 -0.26 25.18
CA ASP A 319 14.83 -0.99 25.43
C ASP A 319 13.83 -0.84 24.27
N LEU A 320 13.74 0.36 23.67
CA LEU A 320 12.85 0.63 22.54
C LEU A 320 13.41 0.08 21.23
N ASP A 321 14.72 0.21 21.04
CA ASP A 321 15.47 -0.35 19.91
C ASP A 321 15.26 -1.88 19.83
N MET A 322 15.45 -2.59 20.95
CA MET A 322 15.21 -4.03 21.05
C MET A 322 13.76 -4.43 20.77
N LEU A 323 12.78 -3.62 21.21
CA LEU A 323 11.36 -3.84 20.95
C LEU A 323 11.04 -3.68 19.46
N LEU A 324 11.51 -2.60 18.84
CA LEU A 324 11.27 -2.29 17.43
C LEU A 324 11.98 -3.28 16.50
N GLU A 325 13.22 -3.66 16.80
CA GLU A 325 13.99 -4.65 16.03
C GLU A 325 13.31 -6.04 16.06
N ALA A 326 12.73 -6.44 17.19
CA ALA A 326 11.96 -7.69 17.28
C ALA A 326 10.75 -7.70 16.33
N TYR A 327 9.98 -6.61 16.27
CA TYR A 327 8.84 -6.49 15.34
C TYR A 327 9.29 -6.29 13.89
N PHE A 328 10.41 -5.61 13.65
CA PHE A 328 11.01 -5.48 12.31
C PHE A 328 11.41 -6.86 11.75
N MET A 329 12.05 -7.69 12.56
CA MET A 329 12.42 -9.07 12.21
C MET A 329 11.19 -9.96 11.99
N GLN A 330 10.13 -9.81 12.80
CA GLN A 330 8.85 -10.51 12.55
C GLN A 330 8.26 -10.10 11.20
N LEU A 331 8.12 -8.80 10.93
CA LEU A 331 7.58 -8.28 9.68
C LEU A 331 8.41 -8.69 8.47
N ASP A 332 9.74 -8.76 8.56
CA ASP A 332 10.57 -9.27 7.46
C ASP A 332 10.38 -10.78 7.25
N GLY A 333 10.23 -11.56 8.31
CA GLY A 333 9.82 -12.97 8.24
C GLY A 333 8.50 -13.15 7.46
N THR A 334 7.47 -12.37 7.83
CA THR A 334 6.17 -12.36 7.15
C THR A 334 6.28 -11.88 5.71
N ARG A 335 7.08 -10.84 5.42
CA ARG A 335 7.38 -10.35 4.07
C ARG A 335 7.97 -11.46 3.19
N ASN A 336 9.00 -12.14 3.69
CA ASN A 336 9.68 -13.21 2.97
C ASN A 336 8.72 -14.39 2.70
N LYS A 337 7.82 -14.70 3.64
CA LYS A 337 6.74 -15.67 3.44
C LYS A 337 5.77 -15.26 2.33
N ILE A 338 5.31 -14.00 2.30
CA ILE A 338 4.45 -13.49 1.21
C ILE A 338 5.17 -13.58 -0.14
N LEU A 339 6.45 -13.22 -0.20
CA LEU A 339 7.25 -13.30 -1.42
C LEU A 339 7.39 -14.73 -1.93
N LEU A 340 7.65 -15.71 -1.06
CA LEU A 340 7.70 -17.14 -1.41
C LEU A 340 6.38 -17.66 -1.98
N ILE A 341 5.24 -17.30 -1.36
CA ILE A 341 3.90 -17.68 -1.86
C ILE A 341 3.67 -17.07 -3.24
N ARG A 342 4.09 -15.81 -3.45
CA ARG A 342 3.94 -15.09 -4.72
C ARG A 342 4.83 -15.70 -5.82
N GLU A 343 6.06 -16.07 -5.50
CA GLU A 343 6.98 -16.78 -6.42
C GLU A 343 6.39 -18.13 -6.85
N HIS A 344 5.89 -18.94 -5.91
CA HIS A 344 5.23 -20.22 -6.21
C HIS A 344 3.97 -20.07 -7.09
N ILE A 345 3.21 -18.97 -6.94
CA ILE A 345 2.08 -18.65 -7.82
C ILE A 345 2.56 -18.26 -9.22
N ASP A 346 3.57 -17.39 -9.31
CA ASP A 346 4.14 -16.92 -10.58
C ASP A 346 4.76 -18.10 -11.36
N ASP A 347 5.52 -18.98 -10.70
CA ASP A 347 6.07 -20.24 -11.27
C ASP A 347 4.97 -21.17 -11.81
N THR A 348 3.87 -21.30 -11.07
CA THR A 348 2.74 -22.13 -11.50
C THR A 348 2.00 -21.50 -12.69
N GLU A 349 1.83 -20.17 -12.72
CA GLU A 349 1.26 -19.45 -13.85
C GLU A 349 2.10 -19.66 -15.12
N ASP A 350 3.42 -19.53 -15.01
CA ASP A 350 4.36 -19.73 -16.13
C ASP A 350 4.42 -21.19 -16.62
N TYR A 351 4.44 -22.17 -15.72
CA TYR A 351 4.35 -23.59 -16.08
C TYR A 351 3.06 -23.90 -16.88
N MET A 352 1.94 -23.31 -16.46
CA MET A 352 0.65 -23.52 -17.12
C MET A 352 0.55 -22.78 -18.46
N ASN A 353 1.21 -21.62 -18.61
CA ASN A 353 1.36 -20.94 -19.89
C ASN A 353 2.17 -21.79 -20.89
N ILE A 354 3.29 -22.39 -20.46
CA ILE A 354 4.10 -23.30 -21.29
C ILE A 354 3.28 -24.51 -21.75
N GLN A 355 2.48 -25.12 -20.86
CA GLN A 355 1.60 -26.23 -21.24
C GLN A 355 0.51 -25.82 -22.25
N LEU A 356 -0.06 -24.62 -22.11
CA LEU A 356 -1.07 -24.11 -23.05
C LEU A 356 -0.50 -23.89 -24.44
N ASP A 357 0.71 -23.34 -24.54
CA ASP A 357 1.36 -23.11 -25.82
C ASP A 357 1.79 -24.42 -26.49
N HIS A 358 2.19 -25.44 -25.72
CA HIS A 358 2.38 -26.80 -26.25
C HIS A 358 1.07 -27.37 -26.83
N ARG A 359 -0.07 -27.27 -26.12
CA ARG A 359 -1.38 -27.72 -26.63
C ARG A 359 -1.86 -26.92 -27.84
N ARG A 360 -1.58 -25.62 -27.91
CA ARG A 360 -1.83 -24.79 -29.11
C ARG A 360 -0.97 -25.26 -30.28
N ASN A 361 0.28 -25.62 -30.05
CA ASN A 361 1.17 -26.13 -31.09
C ASN A 361 0.68 -27.47 -31.67
N GLU A 362 0.26 -28.42 -30.81
CA GLU A 362 -0.41 -29.66 -31.25
C GLU A 362 -1.66 -29.38 -32.10
N LEU A 363 -2.50 -28.41 -31.71
CA LEU A 363 -3.69 -28.03 -32.47
C LEU A 363 -3.35 -27.42 -33.84
N ILE A 364 -2.31 -26.59 -33.92
CA ILE A 364 -1.79 -26.03 -35.18
C ILE A 364 -1.26 -27.14 -36.10
N GLN A 365 -0.55 -28.12 -35.54
CA GLN A 365 -0.06 -29.30 -36.26
C GLN A 365 -1.21 -30.17 -36.80
N LEU A 366 -2.24 -30.43 -35.99
CA LEU A 366 -3.45 -31.13 -36.44
C LEU A 366 -4.21 -30.34 -37.53
N GLN A 367 -4.31 -29.02 -37.40
CA GLN A 367 -4.91 -28.16 -38.42
C GLN A 367 -4.13 -28.20 -39.74
N LEU A 368 -2.79 -28.23 -39.67
CA LEU A 368 -1.92 -28.37 -40.85
C LEU A 368 -2.15 -29.73 -41.55
N ILE A 369 -2.24 -30.82 -40.80
CA ILE A 369 -2.56 -32.16 -41.33
C ILE A 369 -3.92 -32.15 -42.06
N LEU A 370 -4.97 -31.60 -41.43
CA LEU A 370 -6.30 -31.50 -42.02
C LEU A 370 -6.31 -30.62 -43.28
N ALA A 371 -5.50 -29.56 -43.33
CA ALA A 371 -5.36 -28.71 -44.51
C ALA A 371 -4.71 -29.45 -45.68
N VAL A 372 -3.65 -30.25 -45.44
CA VAL A 372 -3.00 -31.07 -46.47
C VAL A 372 -3.95 -32.16 -47.00
N ILE A 373 -4.73 -32.81 -46.14
CA ILE A 373 -5.77 -33.78 -46.54
C ILE A 373 -6.85 -33.10 -47.39
N SER A 374 -7.35 -31.93 -46.96
CA SER A 374 -8.38 -31.18 -47.68
C SER A 374 -7.90 -30.72 -49.06
N PHE A 375 -6.62 -30.33 -49.18
CA PHE A 375 -6.00 -29.99 -50.46
C PHE A 375 -5.94 -31.19 -51.42
N GLY A 376 -5.59 -32.38 -50.92
CA GLY A 376 -5.62 -33.61 -51.73
C GLY A 376 -7.02 -33.93 -52.28
N ILE A 377 -8.04 -33.87 -51.42
CA ILE A 377 -9.45 -34.08 -51.81
C ILE A 377 -9.92 -33.03 -52.82
N ALA A 378 -9.50 -31.77 -52.67
CA ALA A 378 -9.85 -30.69 -53.59
C ALA A 378 -9.26 -30.92 -55.00
N LEU A 379 -8.03 -31.43 -55.10
CA LEU A 379 -7.42 -31.80 -56.39
C LEU A 379 -8.18 -32.93 -57.08
N GLU A 380 -8.54 -34.00 -56.36
CA GLU A 380 -9.35 -35.09 -56.91
C GLU A 380 -10.73 -34.62 -57.35
N THR A 381 -11.37 -33.77 -56.54
CA THR A 381 -12.69 -33.19 -56.84
C THR A 381 -12.63 -32.29 -58.08
N TYR A 382 -11.55 -31.52 -58.27
CA TYR A 382 -11.34 -30.70 -59.46
C TYR A 382 -11.23 -31.57 -60.73
N ILE A 383 -10.44 -32.65 -60.68
CA ILE A 383 -10.30 -33.61 -61.78
C ILE A 383 -11.66 -34.25 -62.09
N ALA A 384 -12.37 -34.76 -61.09
CA ALA A 384 -13.70 -35.37 -61.26
C ALA A 384 -14.75 -34.37 -61.80
N SER A 385 -14.67 -33.09 -61.39
CA SER A 385 -15.58 -32.04 -61.87
C SER A 385 -15.41 -31.78 -63.36
N ALA A 386 -14.17 -31.77 -63.87
CA ALA A 386 -13.89 -31.58 -65.30
C ALA A 386 -14.54 -32.67 -66.19
N PHE A 387 -14.60 -33.92 -65.71
CA PHE A 387 -15.28 -35.03 -66.40
C PHE A 387 -16.79 -35.11 -66.15
N THR A 388 -17.32 -34.33 -65.20
CA THR A 388 -18.75 -34.23 -64.92
C THR A 388 -19.43 -33.17 -65.81
N MET A 389 -18.65 -32.29 -66.43
CA MET A 389 -19.16 -31.29 -67.38
C MET A 389 -19.65 -31.98 -68.66
N ASN A 390 -20.88 -31.68 -69.09
CA ASN A 390 -21.49 -32.20 -70.32
C ASN A 390 -20.90 -31.54 -71.59
N LEU A 391 -19.58 -31.61 -71.73
CA LEU A 391 -18.83 -31.15 -72.89
C LEU A 391 -18.57 -32.35 -73.81
N PRO A 392 -18.81 -32.25 -75.14
CA PRO A 392 -18.58 -33.35 -76.08
C PRO A 392 -17.08 -33.58 -76.32
N CYS A 393 -16.43 -34.26 -75.37
CA CYS A 393 -15.01 -34.59 -75.44
C CYS A 393 -14.77 -35.85 -76.28
N SER A 394 -13.90 -35.74 -77.30
CA SER A 394 -13.51 -36.84 -78.20
C SER A 394 -13.01 -38.10 -77.46
N PHE A 395 -12.44 -37.93 -76.26
CA PHE A 395 -11.96 -39.01 -75.39
C PHE A 395 -13.01 -40.06 -75.00
N TYR A 396 -14.31 -39.74 -74.98
CA TYR A 396 -15.36 -40.73 -74.67
C TYR A 396 -15.60 -41.74 -75.80
N HIS A 397 -15.28 -41.37 -77.05
CA HIS A 397 -15.53 -42.22 -78.23
C HIS A 397 -14.37 -43.15 -78.60
N VAL A 398 -13.20 -43.02 -77.95
CA VAL A 398 -12.06 -43.90 -78.21
C VAL A 398 -12.10 -45.09 -77.25
N TYR A 399 -12.39 -46.27 -77.78
CA TYR A 399 -12.56 -47.51 -77.03
C TYR A 399 -11.40 -47.75 -76.04
N GLY A 400 -11.73 -47.85 -74.75
CA GLY A 400 -10.82 -48.29 -73.68
C GLY A 400 -9.92 -47.22 -73.04
N LEU A 401 -9.87 -45.98 -73.56
CA LEU A 401 -8.92 -44.95 -73.07
C LEU A 401 -9.39 -44.17 -71.82
N PHE A 402 -10.70 -44.11 -71.57
CA PHE A 402 -11.28 -43.38 -70.43
C PHE A 402 -10.83 -43.92 -69.07
N TRP A 403 -10.99 -45.22 -68.82
CA TRP A 403 -10.65 -45.84 -67.53
C TRP A 403 -9.15 -45.71 -67.16
N PRO A 404 -8.18 -46.02 -68.05
CA PRO A 404 -6.77 -45.78 -67.78
C PRO A 404 -6.43 -44.32 -67.49
N PHE A 405 -7.08 -43.36 -68.17
CA PHE A 405 -6.87 -41.94 -67.91
C PHE A 405 -7.36 -41.54 -66.50
N VAL A 406 -8.57 -41.94 -66.12
CA VAL A 406 -9.14 -41.64 -64.79
C VAL A 406 -8.26 -42.23 -63.69
N VAL A 407 -7.90 -43.51 -63.80
CA VAL A 407 -7.01 -44.19 -62.84
C VAL A 407 -5.61 -43.53 -62.79
N GLY A 408 -5.06 -43.14 -63.94
CA GLY A 408 -3.77 -42.44 -64.02
C GLY A 408 -3.79 -41.07 -63.36
N SER A 409 -4.83 -40.26 -63.61
CA SER A 409 -4.98 -38.93 -63.01
C SER A 409 -5.23 -38.97 -61.50
N SER A 410 -6.04 -39.93 -61.02
CA SER A 410 -6.26 -40.17 -59.59
C SER A 410 -4.97 -40.65 -58.92
N GLY A 411 -4.27 -41.63 -59.51
CA GLY A 411 -2.98 -42.11 -58.99
C GLY A 411 -1.89 -41.03 -58.94
N PHE A 412 -1.86 -40.12 -59.92
CA PHE A 412 -0.96 -38.96 -59.90
C PHE A 412 -1.32 -37.95 -58.80
N SER A 413 -2.60 -37.65 -58.61
CA SER A 413 -3.08 -36.82 -57.50
C SER A 413 -2.71 -37.41 -56.13
N PHE A 414 -2.90 -38.73 -55.97
CA PHE A 414 -2.53 -39.46 -54.76
C PHE A 414 -1.02 -39.46 -54.51
N LEU A 415 -0.19 -39.59 -55.54
CA LEU A 415 1.27 -39.46 -55.43
C LEU A 415 1.70 -38.06 -55.00
N ILE A 416 1.06 -36.99 -55.52
CA ILE A 416 1.32 -35.62 -55.07
C ILE A 416 0.93 -35.45 -53.60
N PHE A 417 -0.22 -35.98 -53.18
CA PHE A 417 -0.65 -35.95 -51.79
C PHE A 417 0.35 -36.67 -50.86
N LEU A 418 0.80 -37.87 -51.23
CA LEU A 418 1.84 -38.60 -50.49
C LEU A 418 3.19 -37.86 -50.45
N ALA A 419 3.58 -37.20 -51.55
CA ALA A 419 4.81 -36.40 -51.59
C ALA A 419 4.72 -35.17 -50.67
N LEU A 420 3.57 -34.50 -50.62
CA LEU A 420 3.33 -33.38 -49.71
C LEU A 420 3.32 -33.81 -48.24
N MET A 421 2.66 -34.94 -47.93
CA MET A 421 2.70 -35.54 -46.58
C MET A 421 4.13 -35.95 -46.19
N GLY A 422 4.87 -36.61 -47.08
CA GLY A 422 6.25 -37.00 -46.85
C GLY A 422 7.19 -35.81 -46.66
N TYR A 423 7.01 -34.73 -47.43
CA TYR A 423 7.74 -33.48 -47.27
C TYR A 423 7.45 -32.80 -45.92
N ALA A 424 6.18 -32.70 -45.54
CA ALA A 424 5.79 -32.12 -44.26
C ALA A 424 6.31 -32.94 -43.06
N TRP A 425 6.39 -34.27 -43.20
CA TRP A 425 6.98 -35.16 -42.20
C TRP A 425 8.52 -35.05 -42.14
N TRP A 426 9.19 -34.97 -43.29
CA TRP A 426 10.66 -34.79 -43.38
C TRP A 426 11.11 -33.44 -42.79
N MET A 427 10.32 -32.39 -42.96
CA MET A 427 10.62 -31.04 -42.47
C MET A 427 10.37 -30.86 -40.96
N GLU A 428 10.11 -31.93 -40.20
CA GLU A 428 9.84 -31.92 -38.75
C GLU A 428 8.62 -31.06 -38.33
N LEU A 429 7.83 -30.55 -39.29
CA LEU A 429 6.57 -29.84 -39.06
C LEU A 429 5.47 -30.75 -38.46
N LEU A 430 5.68 -32.07 -38.49
CA LEU A 430 4.78 -33.09 -37.94
C LEU A 430 5.44 -33.99 -36.87
N SER A 431 6.69 -33.73 -36.46
CA SER A 431 7.25 -34.43 -35.29
C SER A 431 6.75 -33.79 -33.99
N PRO A 432 6.32 -34.59 -32.99
CA PRO A 432 5.83 -34.09 -31.70
C PRO A 432 6.95 -33.51 -30.81
#